data_AF-A0A1C5L9W4-F1
#
_entry.id   AF-A0A1C5L9W4-F1
#
_cell.length_a   1.000
_cell.length_b   1.000
_cell.length_c   1.000
_cell.angle_alpha   90.00
_cell.angle_beta   90.00
_cell.angle_gamma   90.00
#
_symmetry.space_group_name_H-M   'P 1'
#
loop_
_entity.id
_entity.type
_entity.pdbx_description
1 polymer ?
#
loop_
_entity_poly.entity_id
_entity_poly.type
_entity_poly.pdbx_seq_one_letter_code
_entity_poly.pdbx_strand_id
1 'polypeptide(L)'
;MSNEELAVRIQAGETTVYSVLWEQVKGFICNAAYRFYNRYTERCNAHGVDSSDLVQAGYLALVDCVNAYDPQTGYKLLSFIKYPLMNRFQETLGIRTAKGKAEPLNKCTSLDMETTEDGNTLAEIIPDQHAGDLFEESEHALYTEQLHQKLEEVMSRALTPDQKQVINWRYYGGLSLDRAGERAGKSRERIRQIERASLRVLRKPQYARELKPFELWNHSYYAGNVSSFKTTQVSNVEMIVERIDQWEREHRKKASYGVRIGIIHEINNTHAAEVNRTEESFEDCMKRIKGQAKAKQLVWG
;
A
#
# COMPACT_ATOMS: atom_id res chain seq x y z
N MET A 1 -29.28 -21.29 -60.87
CA MET A 1 -27.88 -20.83 -60.83
C MET A 1 -27.23 -21.43 -59.62
N SER A 2 -26.04 -22.00 -59.79
CA SER A 2 -25.26 -22.55 -58.68
C SER A 2 -24.62 -21.44 -57.85
N ASN A 3 -24.31 -21.73 -56.59
CA ASN A 3 -23.57 -20.80 -55.71
C ASN A 3 -22.22 -20.40 -56.30
N GLU A 4 -21.55 -21.33 -56.98
CA GLU A 4 -20.26 -21.15 -57.63
C GLU A 4 -20.36 -20.22 -58.84
N GLU A 5 -21.41 -20.36 -59.65
CA GLU A 5 -21.68 -19.47 -60.80
C GLU A 5 -21.97 -18.03 -60.33
N LEU A 6 -22.72 -17.90 -59.23
CA LEU A 6 -23.00 -16.62 -58.58
C LEU A 6 -21.71 -15.98 -58.05
N ALA A 7 -20.81 -16.76 -57.43
CA ALA A 7 -19.53 -16.27 -56.93
C ALA A 7 -18.64 -15.72 -58.07
N VAL A 8 -18.57 -16.42 -59.21
CA VAL A 8 -17.78 -15.96 -60.39
C VAL A 8 -18.33 -14.66 -60.97
N ARG A 9 -19.66 -14.50 -61.05
CA ARG A 9 -20.27 -13.24 -61.53
C ARG A 9 -19.99 -12.07 -60.60
N ILE A 10 -20.04 -12.32 -59.29
CA ILE A 10 -19.69 -11.31 -58.29
C ILE A 10 -18.22 -10.90 -58.44
N GLN A 11 -17.30 -11.85 -58.64
CA GLN A 11 -15.89 -11.55 -58.92
C GLN A 11 -15.68 -10.77 -60.21
N ALA A 12 -16.55 -10.96 -61.21
CA ALA A 12 -16.56 -10.19 -62.46
C ALA A 12 -17.10 -8.75 -62.31
N GLY A 13 -17.55 -8.35 -61.11
CA GLY A 13 -17.99 -6.99 -60.79
C GLY A 13 -19.51 -6.81 -60.65
N GLU A 14 -20.31 -7.87 -60.79
CA GLU A 14 -21.77 -7.80 -60.62
C GLU A 14 -22.18 -7.87 -59.14
N THR A 15 -22.09 -6.75 -58.43
CA THR A 15 -22.37 -6.68 -56.98
C THR A 15 -23.84 -6.86 -56.60
N THR A 16 -24.78 -6.62 -57.53
CA THR A 16 -26.24 -6.80 -57.30
C THR A 16 -26.61 -8.25 -57.01
N VAL A 17 -25.76 -9.19 -57.44
CA VAL A 17 -25.94 -10.64 -57.34
C VAL A 17 -25.69 -11.17 -55.91
N TYR A 18 -25.05 -10.38 -55.03
CA TYR A 18 -24.88 -10.74 -53.62
C TYR A 18 -26.20 -11.04 -52.90
N SER A 19 -27.27 -10.31 -53.24
CA SER A 19 -28.60 -10.51 -52.66
C SER A 19 -29.14 -11.92 -52.93
N VAL A 20 -28.98 -12.40 -54.17
CA VAL A 20 -29.42 -13.73 -54.61
C VAL A 20 -28.57 -14.82 -53.97
N LEU A 21 -27.25 -14.63 -53.89
CA LEU A 21 -26.35 -15.58 -53.24
C LEU A 21 -26.63 -15.68 -51.74
N TRP A 22 -26.86 -14.54 -51.08
CA TRP A 22 -27.20 -14.51 -49.66
C TRP A 22 -28.51 -15.25 -49.38
N GLU A 23 -29.55 -15.01 -50.16
CA GLU A 23 -30.83 -15.72 -50.00
C GLU A 23 -30.70 -17.25 -50.10
N GLN A 24 -29.79 -17.75 -50.94
CA GLN A 24 -29.52 -19.19 -51.07
C GLN A 24 -28.69 -19.76 -49.89
N VAL A 25 -27.75 -18.97 -49.35
CA VAL A 25 -26.78 -19.45 -48.36
C VAL A 25 -27.15 -19.09 -46.91
N LYS A 26 -28.03 -18.11 -46.69
CA LYS A 26 -28.37 -17.59 -45.35
C LYS A 26 -28.81 -18.67 -44.38
N GLY A 27 -29.58 -19.68 -44.82
CA GLY A 27 -30.03 -20.78 -43.96
C GLY A 27 -28.88 -21.60 -43.38
N PHE A 28 -27.84 -21.83 -44.18
CA PHE A 28 -26.62 -22.51 -43.73
C PHE A 28 -25.84 -21.66 -42.71
N ILE A 29 -25.71 -20.36 -42.98
CA ILE A 29 -25.01 -19.41 -42.10
C ILE A 29 -25.78 -19.24 -40.79
N CYS A 30 -27.10 -19.09 -40.81
CA CYS A 30 -27.94 -19.01 -39.61
C CYS A 30 -27.80 -20.26 -38.74
N ASN A 31 -27.82 -21.46 -39.34
CA ASN A 31 -27.60 -22.69 -38.59
C ASN A 31 -26.18 -22.75 -37.99
N ALA A 32 -25.16 -22.36 -38.75
CA ALA A 32 -23.79 -22.29 -38.24
C ALA A 32 -23.65 -21.27 -37.09
N ALA A 33 -24.27 -20.09 -37.21
CA ALA A 33 -24.30 -19.05 -36.18
C ALA A 33 -25.01 -19.56 -34.92
N TYR A 34 -26.19 -20.17 -35.06
CA TYR A 34 -26.94 -20.74 -33.94
C TYR A 34 -26.15 -21.84 -33.21
N ARG A 35 -25.52 -22.75 -33.95
CA ARG A 35 -24.65 -23.80 -33.37
C ARG A 35 -23.42 -23.24 -32.67
N PHE A 36 -22.86 -22.15 -33.20
CA PHE A 36 -21.73 -21.46 -32.57
C PHE A 36 -22.18 -20.76 -31.29
N TYR A 37 -23.27 -19.99 -31.35
CA TYR A 37 -23.85 -19.30 -30.20
C TYR A 37 -24.14 -20.27 -29.06
N ASN A 38 -24.88 -21.36 -29.31
CA ASN A 38 -25.21 -22.36 -28.28
C ASN A 38 -24.00 -23.06 -27.68
N ARG A 39 -22.89 -23.18 -28.45
CA ARG A 39 -21.65 -23.76 -27.94
C ARG A 39 -20.88 -22.79 -27.05
N TYR A 40 -21.01 -21.49 -27.31
CA TYR A 40 -20.24 -20.43 -26.68
C TYR A 40 -21.14 -19.40 -25.98
N THR A 41 -22.32 -19.80 -25.48
CA THR A 41 -23.36 -18.90 -24.97
C THR A 41 -22.82 -17.93 -23.92
N GLU A 42 -22.17 -18.43 -22.88
CA GLU A 42 -21.57 -17.63 -21.81
C GLU A 42 -20.62 -16.55 -22.36
N ARG A 43 -19.80 -16.91 -23.35
CA ARG A 43 -18.86 -15.97 -23.96
C ARG A 43 -19.55 -14.98 -24.88
N CYS A 44 -20.53 -15.40 -25.67
CA CYS A 44 -21.30 -14.51 -26.52
C CYS A 44 -22.02 -13.46 -25.66
N ASN A 45 -22.66 -13.89 -24.57
CA ASN A 45 -23.31 -13.01 -23.60
C ASN A 45 -22.31 -12.04 -22.94
N ALA A 46 -21.14 -12.53 -22.51
CA ALA A 46 -20.11 -11.68 -21.91
C ALA A 46 -19.58 -10.60 -22.88
N HIS A 47 -19.54 -10.90 -24.18
CA HIS A 47 -19.16 -9.95 -25.23
C HIS A 47 -20.34 -9.13 -25.78
N GLY A 48 -21.56 -9.32 -25.27
CA GLY A 48 -22.76 -8.66 -25.77
C GLY A 48 -23.10 -9.03 -27.22
N VAL A 49 -22.65 -10.20 -27.69
CA VAL A 49 -22.86 -10.70 -29.05
C VAL A 49 -24.11 -11.57 -29.06
N ASP A 50 -25.10 -11.19 -29.86
CA ASP A 50 -26.28 -11.99 -30.11
C ASP A 50 -26.12 -12.89 -31.36
N SER A 51 -27.01 -13.87 -31.47
CA SER A 51 -27.18 -14.68 -32.68
C SER A 51 -27.35 -13.83 -33.96
N SER A 52 -28.02 -12.68 -33.88
CA SER A 52 -28.18 -11.76 -35.00
C SER A 52 -26.85 -11.11 -35.44
N ASP A 53 -25.96 -10.80 -34.50
CA ASP A 53 -24.63 -10.27 -34.80
C ASP A 53 -23.76 -11.31 -35.51
N LEU A 54 -23.85 -12.58 -35.10
CA LEU A 54 -23.16 -13.67 -35.77
C LEU A 54 -23.68 -13.88 -37.19
N VAL A 55 -24.99 -13.75 -37.44
CA VAL A 55 -25.54 -13.82 -38.80
C VAL A 55 -25.00 -12.69 -39.66
N GLN A 56 -24.94 -11.46 -39.13
CA GLN A 56 -24.34 -10.31 -39.82
C GLN A 56 -22.85 -10.53 -40.12
N ALA A 57 -22.08 -11.01 -39.14
CA ALA A 57 -20.68 -11.39 -39.34
C ALA A 57 -20.53 -12.51 -40.40
N GLY A 58 -21.52 -13.40 -40.48
CA GLY A 58 -21.58 -14.44 -41.50
C GLY A 58 -21.76 -13.91 -42.91
N TYR A 59 -22.47 -12.79 -43.10
CA TYR A 59 -22.52 -12.11 -44.41
C TYR A 59 -21.13 -11.59 -44.81
N LEU A 60 -20.40 -10.97 -43.89
CA LEU A 60 -19.02 -10.53 -44.15
C LEU A 60 -18.10 -11.70 -44.49
N ALA A 61 -18.26 -12.83 -43.81
CA ALA A 61 -17.54 -14.06 -44.14
C ALA A 61 -17.87 -14.60 -45.54
N LEU A 62 -19.12 -14.45 -46.00
CA LEU A 62 -19.51 -14.81 -47.36
C LEU A 62 -18.82 -13.90 -48.40
N VAL A 63 -18.73 -12.60 -48.13
CA VAL A 63 -18.00 -11.65 -48.98
C VAL A 63 -16.52 -12.03 -49.06
N ASP A 64 -15.86 -12.29 -47.93
CA ASP A 64 -14.46 -12.73 -47.89
C ASP A 64 -14.26 -14.06 -48.64
N CYS A 65 -15.20 -15.00 -48.46
CA CYS A 65 -15.21 -16.29 -49.13
C CYS A 65 -15.28 -16.13 -50.65
N VAL A 66 -16.20 -15.30 -51.16
CA VAL A 66 -16.36 -15.06 -52.60
C VAL A 66 -15.10 -14.40 -53.17
N ASN A 67 -14.50 -13.44 -52.47
CA ASN A 67 -13.27 -12.78 -52.95
C ASN A 67 -12.08 -13.74 -53.05
N ALA A 68 -12.03 -14.75 -52.18
CA ALA A 68 -10.94 -15.73 -52.13
C ALA A 68 -11.25 -17.06 -52.85
N TYR A 69 -12.45 -17.23 -53.40
CA TYR A 69 -12.88 -18.48 -54.02
C TYR A 69 -12.23 -18.67 -55.40
N ASP A 70 -11.60 -19.82 -55.62
CA ASP A 70 -11.06 -20.21 -56.93
C ASP A 70 -11.89 -21.36 -57.54
N PRO A 71 -12.63 -21.10 -58.64
CA PRO A 71 -13.42 -22.10 -59.34
C PRO A 71 -12.62 -23.28 -59.90
N GLN A 72 -11.32 -23.09 -60.17
CA GLN A 72 -10.48 -24.14 -60.77
C GLN A 72 -10.16 -25.28 -59.82
N THR A 73 -10.29 -25.05 -58.51
CA THR A 73 -10.04 -26.05 -57.47
C THR A 73 -11.09 -27.16 -57.42
N GLY A 74 -12.26 -26.97 -58.04
CA GLY A 74 -13.34 -27.95 -58.09
C GLY A 74 -14.11 -28.15 -56.76
N TYR A 75 -13.75 -27.40 -55.70
CA TYR A 75 -14.48 -27.44 -54.43
C TYR A 75 -15.75 -26.58 -54.47
N LYS A 76 -16.79 -27.01 -53.75
CA LYS A 76 -18.02 -26.23 -53.57
C LYS A 76 -17.78 -25.00 -52.70
N LEU A 77 -18.49 -23.91 -52.96
CA LEU A 77 -18.35 -22.66 -52.20
C LEU A 77 -18.64 -22.87 -50.69
N LEU A 78 -19.68 -23.65 -50.38
CA LEU A 78 -20.06 -23.97 -49.00
C LEU A 78 -19.03 -24.85 -48.26
N SER A 79 -18.16 -25.56 -49.00
CA SER A 79 -17.04 -26.27 -48.39
C SER A 79 -15.94 -25.30 -47.97
N PHE A 80 -15.74 -24.22 -48.75
CA PHE A 80 -14.72 -23.20 -48.50
C PHE A 80 -15.10 -22.21 -47.39
N ILE A 81 -16.39 -21.86 -47.27
CA ILE A 81 -16.87 -20.82 -46.36
C ILE A 81 -16.60 -21.09 -44.88
N LYS A 82 -16.38 -22.35 -44.47
CA LYS A 82 -16.20 -22.73 -43.07
C LYS A 82 -15.07 -21.94 -42.40
N TYR A 83 -13.93 -21.76 -43.07
CA TYR A 83 -12.79 -21.07 -42.50
C TYR A 83 -13.02 -19.54 -42.36
N PRO A 84 -13.43 -18.80 -43.41
CA PRO A 84 -13.84 -17.40 -43.29
C PRO A 84 -14.92 -17.18 -42.22
N LEU A 85 -15.90 -18.08 -42.15
CA LEU A 85 -17.01 -17.99 -41.21
C LEU A 85 -16.55 -18.09 -39.75
N MET A 86 -15.73 -19.11 -39.43
CA MET A 86 -15.20 -19.25 -38.07
C MET A 86 -14.26 -18.11 -37.70
N ASN A 87 -13.49 -17.57 -38.66
CA ASN A 87 -12.64 -16.41 -38.41
C ASN A 87 -13.46 -15.19 -38.02
N ARG A 88 -14.55 -14.88 -38.73
CA ARG A 88 -15.44 -13.75 -38.39
C ARG A 88 -16.16 -13.96 -37.06
N PHE A 89 -16.62 -15.18 -36.76
CA PHE A 89 -17.23 -15.47 -35.44
C PHE A 89 -16.24 -15.37 -34.28
N GLN A 90 -14.97 -15.70 -34.50
CA GLN A 90 -13.94 -15.52 -33.47
C GLN A 90 -13.51 -14.06 -33.33
N GLU A 91 -13.64 -13.27 -34.40
CA GLU A 91 -13.37 -11.84 -34.40
C GLU A 91 -14.41 -11.05 -33.60
N THR A 92 -15.70 -11.42 -33.68
CA THR A 92 -16.75 -10.79 -32.84
C THR A 92 -16.50 -11.01 -31.35
N LEU A 93 -15.89 -12.12 -30.97
CA LEU A 93 -15.48 -12.42 -29.59
C LEU A 93 -14.07 -11.90 -29.25
N GLY A 94 -13.37 -11.22 -30.16
CA GLY A 94 -12.02 -10.72 -29.91
C GLY A 94 -10.95 -11.81 -29.69
N ILE A 95 -11.22 -13.08 -29.98
CA ILE A 95 -10.34 -14.23 -29.67
C ILE A 95 -9.51 -14.72 -30.88
N ARG A 96 -9.49 -13.95 -31.97
CA ARG A 96 -8.72 -14.26 -33.18
C ARG A 96 -7.21 -14.34 -32.91
N THR A 97 -6.70 -13.59 -31.94
CA THR A 97 -5.27 -13.53 -31.60
C THR A 97 -5.00 -14.11 -30.22
N ALA A 98 -3.75 -14.54 -29.96
CA ALA A 98 -3.33 -14.99 -28.63
C ALA A 98 -3.48 -13.88 -27.57
N LYS A 99 -3.18 -12.63 -27.95
CA LYS A 99 -3.39 -11.45 -27.10
C LYS A 99 -4.87 -11.29 -26.75
N GLY A 100 -5.74 -11.30 -27.74
CA GLY A 100 -7.19 -11.18 -27.52
C GLY A 100 -7.75 -12.31 -26.67
N LYS A 101 -7.26 -13.54 -26.79
CA LYS A 101 -7.63 -14.65 -25.88
C LYS A 101 -7.25 -14.42 -24.42
N ALA A 102 -6.20 -13.62 -24.18
CA ALA A 102 -5.69 -13.32 -22.85
C ALA A 102 -6.27 -12.01 -22.26
N GLU A 103 -7.21 -11.35 -22.97
CA GLU A 103 -7.85 -10.13 -22.49
C GLU A 103 -8.56 -10.41 -21.15
N PRO A 104 -8.27 -9.64 -20.07
CA PRO A 104 -8.87 -9.86 -18.76
C PRO A 104 -10.40 -9.79 -18.77
N LEU A 105 -10.97 -8.97 -19.67
CA LEU A 105 -12.41 -8.87 -19.93
C LEU A 105 -13.04 -10.21 -20.33
N ASN A 106 -12.28 -11.15 -20.89
CA ASN A 106 -12.79 -12.46 -21.28
C ASN A 106 -12.91 -13.45 -20.10
N LYS A 107 -12.45 -13.04 -18.91
CA LYS A 107 -12.44 -13.84 -17.69
C LYS A 107 -13.05 -13.10 -16.49
N CYS A 108 -13.60 -11.90 -16.71
CA CYS A 108 -14.25 -11.15 -15.64
C CYS A 108 -15.72 -11.56 -15.48
N THR A 109 -16.25 -11.36 -14.28
CA THR A 109 -17.66 -11.56 -13.93
C THR A 109 -18.32 -10.20 -13.70
N SER A 110 -19.61 -10.10 -13.98
CA SER A 110 -20.37 -8.89 -13.68
C SER A 110 -20.40 -8.60 -12.18
N LEU A 111 -20.23 -7.34 -11.81
CA LEU A 111 -20.39 -6.88 -10.42
C LEU A 111 -21.85 -6.88 -9.98
N ASP A 112 -22.78 -6.74 -10.93
CA ASP A 112 -24.23 -6.75 -10.67
C ASP A 112 -24.79 -8.17 -10.52
N MET A 113 -23.93 -9.20 -10.56
CA MET A 113 -24.35 -10.57 -10.33
C MET A 113 -24.85 -10.72 -8.89
N GLU A 114 -26.09 -11.16 -8.73
CA GLU A 114 -26.66 -11.49 -7.43
C GLU A 114 -25.94 -12.68 -6.79
N THR A 115 -25.70 -12.57 -5.48
CA THR A 115 -25.11 -13.64 -4.68
C THR A 115 -26.19 -14.57 -4.12
N THR A 116 -25.82 -15.82 -3.87
CA THR A 116 -26.77 -16.90 -3.54
C THR A 116 -27.40 -16.81 -2.16
N GLU A 117 -26.79 -16.06 -1.23
CA GLU A 117 -27.16 -16.14 0.19
C GLU A 117 -28.05 -14.98 0.64
N ASP A 118 -27.86 -13.76 0.12
CA ASP A 118 -28.50 -12.56 0.70
C ASP A 118 -29.13 -11.60 -0.32
N GLY A 119 -29.14 -11.92 -1.62
CA GLY A 119 -29.64 -11.02 -2.66
C GLY A 119 -28.77 -9.76 -2.89
N ASN A 120 -27.63 -9.67 -2.21
CA ASN A 120 -26.62 -8.64 -2.44
C ASN A 120 -25.91 -8.88 -3.77
N THR A 121 -25.47 -7.81 -4.40
CA THR A 121 -24.64 -7.90 -5.61
C THR A 121 -23.18 -8.16 -5.26
N LEU A 122 -22.41 -8.72 -6.20
CA LEU A 122 -20.98 -8.90 -6.02
C LEU A 122 -20.25 -7.58 -5.73
N ALA A 123 -20.73 -6.47 -6.32
CA ALA A 123 -20.21 -5.12 -6.08
C ALA A 123 -20.27 -4.71 -4.60
N GLU A 124 -21.31 -5.13 -3.88
CA GLU A 124 -21.52 -4.77 -2.47
C GLU A 124 -20.65 -5.59 -1.51
N ILE A 125 -20.21 -6.78 -1.94
CA ILE A 125 -19.41 -7.69 -1.10
C ILE A 125 -17.91 -7.44 -1.25
N ILE A 126 -17.47 -6.95 -2.41
CA ILE A 126 -16.04 -6.72 -2.66
C ILE A 126 -15.55 -5.59 -1.73
N PRO A 127 -14.62 -5.89 -0.80
CA PRO A 127 -14.09 -4.88 0.09
C PRO A 127 -13.21 -3.90 -0.70
N ASP A 128 -13.40 -2.60 -0.46
CA ASP A 128 -12.47 -1.59 -0.93
C ASP A 128 -11.16 -1.72 -0.16
N GLN A 129 -10.08 -2.02 -0.89
CA GLN A 129 -8.75 -2.18 -0.33
C GLN A 129 -8.23 -0.90 0.33
N HIS A 130 -8.74 0.26 -0.08
CA HIS A 130 -8.29 1.57 0.42
C HIS A 130 -9.25 2.19 1.45
N ALA A 131 -10.36 1.51 1.80
CA ALA A 131 -11.30 2.05 2.79
C ALA A 131 -10.67 2.18 4.19
N GLY A 132 -9.74 1.28 4.53
CA GLY A 132 -8.96 1.38 5.77
C GLY A 132 -7.91 2.49 5.75
N ASP A 133 -7.35 2.78 4.56
CA ASP A 133 -6.27 3.74 4.39
C ASP A 133 -6.69 5.15 4.80
N LEU A 134 -7.95 5.55 4.61
CA LEU A 134 -8.44 6.88 5.01
C LEU A 134 -8.40 7.10 6.53
N PHE A 135 -8.76 6.07 7.31
CA PHE A 135 -8.70 6.14 8.77
C PHE A 135 -7.26 6.10 9.25
N GLU A 136 -6.45 5.18 8.70
CA GLU A 136 -5.03 5.08 9.02
C GLU A 136 -4.27 6.37 8.66
N GLU A 137 -4.59 7.00 7.52
CA GLU A 137 -3.99 8.26 7.08
C GLU A 137 -4.35 9.41 8.03
N SER A 138 -5.59 9.48 8.51
CA SER A 138 -6.02 10.49 9.47
C SER A 138 -5.33 10.36 10.84
N GLU A 139 -5.22 9.12 11.36
CA GLU A 139 -4.48 8.84 12.60
C GLU A 139 -2.99 9.13 12.45
N HIS A 140 -2.41 8.73 11.32
CA HIS A 140 -1.01 8.97 11.00
C HIS A 140 -0.70 10.47 10.85
N ALA A 141 -1.62 11.24 10.25
CA ALA A 141 -1.49 12.69 10.12
C ALA A 141 -1.48 13.38 11.50
N LEU A 142 -2.44 13.04 12.36
CA LEU A 142 -2.51 13.56 13.73
C LEU A 142 -1.27 13.19 14.55
N TYR A 143 -0.81 11.94 14.46
CA TYR A 143 0.40 11.48 15.12
C TYR A 143 1.64 12.23 14.63
N THR A 144 1.78 12.44 13.32
CA THR A 144 2.89 13.17 12.71
C THR A 144 2.91 14.63 13.16
N GLU A 145 1.73 15.26 13.25
CA GLU A 145 1.62 16.63 13.75
C GLU A 145 2.08 16.72 15.21
N GLN A 146 1.60 15.82 16.09
CA GLN A 146 2.02 15.78 17.49
C GLN A 146 3.53 15.55 17.64
N LEU A 147 4.10 14.65 16.84
CA LEU A 147 5.54 14.39 16.79
C LEU A 147 6.32 15.64 16.38
N HIS A 148 5.87 16.35 15.33
CA HIS A 148 6.49 17.58 14.87
C HIS A 148 6.46 18.67 15.93
N GLN A 149 5.31 18.89 16.57
CA GLN A 149 5.17 19.87 17.66
C GLN A 149 6.13 19.54 18.80
N LYS A 150 6.21 18.27 19.20
CA LYS A 150 7.10 17.84 20.29
C LYS A 150 8.57 17.96 19.92
N LEU A 151 8.95 17.60 18.70
CA LEU A 151 10.32 17.78 18.22
C LEU A 151 10.72 19.25 18.23
N GLU A 152 9.84 20.14 17.76
CA GLU A 152 10.09 21.59 17.74
C GLU A 152 10.26 22.17 19.15
N GLU A 153 9.42 21.73 20.10
CA GLU A 153 9.53 22.06 21.51
C GLU A 153 10.87 21.62 22.11
N VAL A 154 11.27 20.36 21.89
CA VAL A 154 12.54 19.82 22.39
C VAL A 154 13.74 20.51 21.73
N MET A 155 13.70 20.74 20.42
CA MET A 155 14.77 21.42 19.69
C MET A 155 14.95 22.87 20.17
N SER A 156 13.86 23.60 20.42
CA SER A 156 13.95 24.96 20.96
C SER A 156 14.57 25.04 22.35
N ARG A 157 14.35 24.03 23.19
CA ARG A 157 14.94 23.94 24.55
C ARG A 157 16.37 23.40 24.57
N ALA A 158 16.71 22.51 23.63
CA ALA A 158 17.97 21.76 23.65
C ALA A 158 19.07 22.36 22.78
N LEU A 159 18.71 22.97 21.65
CA LEU A 159 19.65 23.40 20.61
C LEU A 159 19.78 24.92 20.56
N THR A 160 20.96 25.37 20.15
CA THR A 160 21.16 26.78 19.76
C THR A 160 20.43 27.09 18.44
N PRO A 161 20.12 28.37 18.15
CA PRO A 161 19.44 28.76 16.91
C PRO A 161 20.14 28.24 15.64
N ASP A 162 21.48 28.32 15.60
CA ASP A 162 22.32 27.78 14.51
C ASP A 162 22.16 26.27 14.36
N GLN A 163 22.18 25.54 15.47
CA GLN A 163 22.04 24.08 15.47
C GLN A 163 20.65 23.64 14.98
N LYS A 164 19.60 24.33 15.45
CA LYS A 164 18.22 24.07 15.06
C LYS A 164 18.00 24.33 13.57
N GLN A 165 18.51 25.44 13.03
CA GLN A 165 18.41 25.73 11.59
C GLN A 165 19.10 24.67 10.73
N VAL A 166 20.30 24.22 11.13
CA VAL A 166 21.00 23.14 10.41
C VAL A 166 20.18 21.84 10.43
N ILE A 167 19.62 21.45 11.58
CA ILE A 167 18.76 20.27 11.65
C ILE A 167 17.52 20.43 10.76
N ASN A 168 16.88 21.61 10.77
CA ASN A 168 15.70 21.87 9.96
C ASN A 168 15.99 21.79 8.46
N TRP A 169 17.09 22.38 7.99
CA TRP A 169 17.50 22.29 6.59
C TRP A 169 17.80 20.86 6.15
N ARG A 170 18.41 20.05 7.03
CA ARG A 170 18.84 18.68 6.73
C ARG A 170 17.68 17.71 6.68
N TYR A 171 16.80 17.76 7.68
CA TYR A 171 15.75 16.75 7.87
C TYR A 171 14.39 17.19 7.34
N TYR A 172 13.95 18.42 7.60
CA TYR A 172 12.68 18.94 7.06
C TYR A 172 12.84 19.53 5.65
N GLY A 173 13.99 20.14 5.36
CA GLY A 173 14.28 20.74 4.06
C GLY A 173 14.94 19.82 3.03
N GLY A 174 15.36 18.61 3.43
CA GLY A 174 16.00 17.63 2.53
C GLY A 174 17.33 18.09 1.89
N LEU A 175 18.00 19.09 2.46
CA LEU A 175 19.22 19.66 1.87
C LEU A 175 20.44 18.77 2.10
N SER A 176 21.28 18.65 1.06
CA SER A 176 22.61 18.04 1.19
C SER A 176 23.52 18.86 2.12
N LEU A 177 24.60 18.24 2.63
CA LEU A 177 25.56 18.95 3.50
C LEU A 177 26.19 20.14 2.78
N ASP A 178 26.42 20.01 1.47
CA ASP A 178 27.01 21.06 0.64
C ASP A 178 26.06 22.25 0.50
N ARG A 179 24.79 22.00 0.11
CA ARG A 179 23.79 23.07 -0.01
C ARG A 179 23.44 23.72 1.32
N ALA A 180 23.40 22.94 2.41
CA ALA A 180 23.23 23.48 3.75
C ALA A 180 24.43 24.35 4.16
N GLY A 181 25.65 23.98 3.73
CA GLY A 181 26.86 24.77 3.93
C GLY A 181 26.84 26.09 3.18
N GLU A 182 26.48 26.06 1.89
CA GLU A 182 26.28 27.26 1.06
C GLU A 182 25.28 28.22 1.71
N ARG A 183 24.12 27.70 2.15
CA ARG A 183 23.08 28.50 2.80
C ARG A 183 23.51 29.08 4.15
N ALA A 184 24.35 28.37 4.89
CA ALA A 184 24.86 28.81 6.19
C ALA A 184 26.11 29.71 6.08
N GLY A 185 26.73 29.82 4.91
CA GLY A 185 28.08 30.39 4.75
C GLY A 185 29.16 29.58 5.50
N LYS A 186 28.98 28.26 5.65
CA LYS A 186 29.90 27.38 6.39
C LYS A 186 30.38 26.23 5.50
N SER A 187 31.56 25.69 5.78
CA SER A 187 32.05 24.51 5.04
C SER A 187 31.18 23.28 5.30
N ARG A 188 31.16 22.36 4.34
CA ARG A 188 30.48 21.05 4.46
C ARG A 188 30.83 20.32 5.77
N GLU A 189 32.12 20.26 6.11
CA GLU A 189 32.56 19.57 7.33
C GLU A 189 32.08 20.30 8.59
N ARG A 190 32.00 21.63 8.55
CA ARG A 190 31.44 22.40 9.68
C ARG A 190 29.96 22.08 9.88
N ILE A 191 29.17 21.95 8.82
CA ILE A 191 27.77 21.52 8.91
C ILE A 191 27.67 20.10 9.47
N ARG A 192 28.50 19.17 9.00
CA ARG A 192 28.53 17.78 9.51
C ARG A 192 28.85 17.73 11.01
N GLN A 193 29.79 18.56 11.47
CA GLN A 193 30.12 18.68 12.89
C GLN A 193 28.95 19.22 13.72
N ILE A 194 28.28 20.27 13.22
CA ILE A 194 27.10 20.85 13.88
C ILE A 194 25.98 19.81 13.97
N GLU A 195 25.65 19.11 12.87
CA GLU A 195 24.66 18.03 12.83
C GLU A 195 24.96 16.94 13.87
N ARG A 196 26.20 16.43 13.90
CA ARG A 196 26.62 15.42 14.89
C ARG A 196 26.51 15.93 16.34
N ALA A 197 26.90 17.18 16.59
CA ALA A 197 26.80 17.79 17.91
C ALA A 197 25.34 17.95 18.34
N SER A 198 24.47 18.44 17.45
CA SER A 198 23.03 18.59 17.70
C SER A 198 22.38 17.25 18.02
N LEU A 199 22.62 16.21 17.22
CA LEU A 199 22.09 14.86 17.46
C LEU A 199 22.59 14.28 18.79
N ARG A 200 23.85 14.55 19.16
CA ARG A 200 24.39 14.13 20.47
C ARG A 200 23.66 14.80 21.62
N VAL A 201 23.31 16.08 21.49
CA VAL A 201 22.52 16.80 22.50
C VAL A 201 21.11 16.23 22.61
N LEU A 202 20.43 16.01 21.48
CA LEU A 202 19.07 15.44 21.46
C LEU A 202 19.02 14.01 22.04
N ARG A 203 20.12 13.26 21.97
CA ARG A 203 20.25 11.92 22.59
C ARG A 203 20.46 11.93 24.11
N LYS A 204 20.62 13.09 24.75
CA LYS A 204 20.76 13.14 26.21
C LYS A 204 19.48 12.59 26.88
N PRO A 205 19.59 11.89 28.04
CA PRO A 205 18.45 11.22 28.67
C PRO A 205 17.25 12.14 28.94
N GLN A 206 17.48 13.42 29.26
CA GLN A 206 16.40 14.37 29.52
C GLN A 206 15.50 14.58 28.30
N TYR A 207 16.07 14.70 27.10
CA TYR A 207 15.33 14.96 25.86
C TYR A 207 14.89 13.66 25.19
N ALA A 208 15.74 12.63 25.21
CA ALA A 208 15.43 11.32 24.65
C ALA A 208 14.19 10.70 25.32
N ARG A 209 13.96 10.95 26.61
CA ARG A 209 12.75 10.46 27.30
C ARG A 209 11.46 11.08 26.76
N GLU A 210 11.50 12.36 26.39
CA GLU A 210 10.32 13.05 25.84
C GLU A 210 9.96 12.57 24.43
N LEU A 211 10.95 12.11 23.66
CA LEU A 211 10.77 11.62 22.29
C LEU A 211 10.57 10.10 22.19
N LYS A 212 10.87 9.35 23.26
CA LYS A 212 10.79 7.88 23.28
C LYS A 212 9.38 7.32 23.01
N PRO A 213 8.29 7.90 23.57
CA PRO A 213 6.95 7.41 23.28
C PRO A 213 6.63 7.40 21.78
N PHE A 214 7.08 8.44 21.06
CA PHE A 214 6.92 8.51 19.60
C PHE A 214 7.78 7.46 18.89
N GLU A 215 9.05 7.26 19.28
CA GLU A 215 9.89 6.21 18.70
C GLU A 215 9.28 4.80 18.87
N LEU A 216 8.73 4.51 20.06
CA LEU A 216 8.06 3.25 20.36
C LEU A 216 6.76 3.08 19.58
N TRP A 217 5.98 4.16 19.42
CA TRP A 217 4.78 4.18 18.60
C TRP A 217 5.08 3.82 17.15
N ASN A 218 6.08 4.49 16.55
CA ASN A 218 6.47 4.26 15.16
C ASN A 218 6.93 2.81 14.91
N HIS A 219 7.71 2.24 15.83
CA HIS A 219 8.17 0.85 15.73
C HIS A 219 7.03 -0.17 15.84
N SER A 220 5.98 0.11 16.62
CA SER A 220 4.86 -0.81 16.82
C SER A 220 3.78 -0.67 15.74
N TYR A 221 3.52 0.55 15.27
CA TYR A 221 2.53 0.84 14.23
C TYR A 221 2.82 0.05 12.94
N TYR A 222 4.08 0.01 12.51
CA TYR A 222 4.51 -0.76 11.34
C TYR A 222 4.85 -2.23 11.61
N ALA A 223 4.73 -2.72 12.85
CA ALA A 223 5.06 -4.10 13.22
C ALA A 223 3.84 -5.01 13.40
N GLY A 224 2.67 -4.45 13.69
CA GLY A 224 1.48 -5.23 14.00
C GLY A 224 0.55 -5.38 12.80
N ASN A 225 0.39 -6.61 12.32
CA ASN A 225 -0.63 -6.96 11.33
C ASN A 225 -1.77 -7.77 11.96
N VAL A 226 -2.87 -7.94 11.22
CA VAL A 226 -4.03 -8.76 11.64
C VAL A 226 -3.62 -10.18 12.05
N SER A 227 -2.56 -10.73 11.45
CA SER A 227 -2.03 -12.05 11.83
C SER A 227 -1.43 -12.05 13.25
N SER A 228 -0.71 -11.00 13.63
CA SER A 228 -0.18 -10.84 14.99
C SER A 228 -1.32 -10.78 16.00
N PHE A 229 -2.35 -9.97 15.75
CA PHE A 229 -3.52 -9.87 16.63
C PHE A 229 -4.24 -11.22 16.82
N LYS A 230 -4.42 -12.00 15.74
CA LYS A 230 -5.02 -13.34 15.83
C LYS A 230 -4.24 -14.30 16.73
N THR A 231 -2.92 -14.11 16.86
CA THR A 231 -2.06 -14.95 17.69
C THR A 231 -1.92 -14.44 19.12
N THR A 232 -1.70 -13.13 19.29
CA THR A 232 -1.43 -12.55 20.61
C THR A 232 -2.69 -12.10 21.34
N GLN A 233 -3.78 -11.83 20.60
CA GLN A 233 -4.99 -11.17 21.11
C GLN A 233 -4.72 -9.81 21.78
N VAL A 234 -3.58 -9.19 21.47
CA VAL A 234 -3.18 -7.88 21.98
C VAL A 234 -3.23 -6.89 20.83
N SER A 235 -3.93 -5.79 21.01
CA SER A 235 -4.02 -4.72 20.02
C SER A 235 -2.67 -3.97 19.89
N ASN A 236 -2.45 -3.29 18.76
CA ASN A 236 -1.26 -2.47 18.56
C ASN A 236 -1.11 -1.39 19.64
N VAL A 237 -2.23 -0.80 20.06
CA VAL A 237 -2.28 0.23 21.12
C VAL A 237 -1.86 -0.34 22.47
N GLU A 238 -2.40 -1.49 22.88
CA GLU A 238 -2.03 -2.14 24.15
C GLU A 238 -0.55 -2.53 24.16
N MET A 239 -0.04 -3.09 23.06
CA MET A 239 1.38 -3.44 22.93
C MET A 239 2.30 -2.20 23.05
N ILE A 240 1.88 -1.04 22.54
CA ILE A 240 2.62 0.22 22.68
C ILE A 240 2.64 0.67 24.14
N VAL A 241 1.47 0.67 24.79
CA VAL A 241 1.34 1.07 26.20
C VAL A 241 2.22 0.20 27.08
N GLU A 242 2.20 -1.12 26.89
CA GLU A 242 3.05 -2.05 27.64
C GLU A 242 4.55 -1.79 27.43
N ARG A 243 4.97 -1.51 26.19
CA ARG A 243 6.37 -1.19 25.88
C ARG A 243 6.82 0.12 26.52
N ILE A 244 5.96 1.15 26.49
CA ILE A 244 6.22 2.43 27.16
C ILE A 244 6.37 2.19 28.67
N ASP A 245 5.44 1.47 29.27
CA ASP A 245 5.45 1.12 30.70
C ASP A 245 6.70 0.34 31.12
N GLN A 246 7.09 -0.67 30.34
CA GLN A 246 8.29 -1.46 30.59
C GLN A 246 9.54 -0.57 30.53
N TRP A 247 9.62 0.28 29.51
CA TRP A 247 10.71 1.23 29.36
C TRP A 247 10.75 2.22 30.54
N GLU A 248 9.61 2.76 30.98
CA GLU A 248 9.53 3.66 32.14
C GLU A 248 10.01 2.97 33.42
N ARG A 249 9.59 1.71 33.65
CA ARG A 249 10.00 0.92 34.82
C ARG A 249 11.50 0.69 34.84
N GLU A 250 12.10 0.34 33.71
CA GLU A 250 13.55 0.18 33.60
C GLU A 250 14.31 1.49 33.87
N HIS A 251 13.80 2.60 33.36
CA HIS A 251 14.47 3.90 33.49
C HIS A 251 14.27 4.52 34.88
N ARG A 252 13.12 4.31 35.54
CA ARG A 252 12.92 4.61 36.98
C ARG A 252 13.86 3.80 37.85
N LYS A 253 14.03 2.49 37.56
CA LYS A 253 15.01 1.64 38.27
C LYS A 253 16.43 2.16 38.08
N LYS A 254 16.84 2.51 36.85
CA LYS A 254 18.18 3.08 36.58
C LYS A 254 18.41 4.44 37.26
N ALA A 255 17.39 5.31 37.31
CA ALA A 255 17.46 6.57 38.06
C ALA A 255 17.57 6.32 39.58
N SER A 256 16.81 5.37 40.12
CA SER A 256 16.90 4.94 41.53
C SER A 256 18.26 4.31 41.87
N TYR A 257 18.82 3.50 40.97
CA TYR A 257 20.15 2.90 41.10
C TYR A 257 21.25 3.97 41.05
N GLY A 258 21.17 4.96 40.14
CA GLY A 258 22.12 6.07 40.07
C GLY A 258 22.08 6.97 41.31
N VAL A 259 20.88 7.25 41.84
CA VAL A 259 20.69 7.97 43.11
C VAL A 259 21.22 7.15 44.29
N ARG A 260 20.96 5.84 44.34
CA ARG A 260 21.52 4.95 45.38
C ARG A 260 23.04 4.89 45.32
N ILE A 261 23.65 4.78 44.15
CA ILE A 261 25.11 4.77 43.98
C ILE A 261 25.71 6.13 44.38
N GLY A 262 25.05 7.24 44.03
CA GLY A 262 25.45 8.58 44.47
C GLY A 262 25.40 8.75 45.98
N ILE A 263 24.31 8.31 46.62
CA ILE A 263 24.15 8.29 48.08
C ILE A 263 25.20 7.37 48.72
N ILE A 264 25.47 6.19 48.17
CA ILE A 264 26.51 5.27 48.67
C ILE A 264 27.91 5.89 48.54
N HIS A 265 28.21 6.60 47.46
CA HIS A 265 29.48 7.31 47.30
C HIS A 265 29.61 8.49 48.28
N GLU A 266 28.54 9.26 48.50
CA GLU A 266 28.52 10.33 49.50
C GLU A 266 28.73 9.78 50.91
N ILE A 267 28.01 8.71 51.29
CA ILE A 267 28.15 8.04 52.58
C ILE A 267 29.58 7.52 52.81
N ASN A 268 30.20 6.94 51.78
CA ASN A 268 31.57 6.43 51.89
C ASN A 268 32.62 7.56 51.96
N ASN A 269 32.37 8.71 51.32
CA ASN A 269 33.24 9.89 51.43
C ASN A 269 33.06 10.66 52.75
N THR A 270 31.84 10.71 53.31
CA THR A 270 31.62 11.31 54.63
C THR A 270 32.18 10.44 55.76
N HIS A 271 32.07 9.11 55.65
CA HIS A 271 32.73 8.19 56.60
C HIS A 271 34.27 8.27 56.58
N ALA A 272 34.89 8.60 55.44
CA ALA A 272 36.35 8.78 55.38
C ALA A 272 36.83 10.08 56.08
N ALA A 273 35.96 11.10 56.17
CA ALA A 273 36.29 12.37 56.81
C ALA A 273 35.95 12.41 58.32
N GLU A 274 34.97 11.63 58.78
CA GLU A 274 34.47 11.69 60.16
C GLU A 274 35.10 10.67 61.13
N VAL A 275 35.86 9.68 60.64
CA VAL A 275 36.59 8.71 61.51
C VAL A 275 37.69 9.37 62.37
N ASN A 276 38.03 10.64 62.15
CA ASN A 276 39.01 11.37 62.98
C ASN A 276 38.43 12.30 64.04
N ARG A 277 37.10 12.36 64.28
CA ARG A 277 36.56 13.12 65.44
C ARG A 277 35.36 12.43 66.09
N THR A 278 35.65 11.85 67.26
CA THR A 278 34.76 11.62 68.42
C THR A 278 33.46 10.86 68.21
N GLU A 279 33.33 9.76 68.96
CA GLU A 279 32.18 8.85 69.03
C GLU A 279 30.84 9.57 69.28
N GLU A 280 30.15 9.95 68.20
CA GLU A 280 28.69 10.13 68.23
C GLU A 280 28.03 8.76 67.99
N SER A 281 27.08 8.39 68.85
CA SER A 281 26.26 7.19 68.68
C SER A 281 25.56 7.22 67.32
N PHE A 282 25.53 6.06 66.66
CA PHE A 282 24.83 5.83 65.39
C PHE A 282 23.37 6.36 65.39
N GLU A 283 22.70 6.35 66.54
CA GLU A 283 21.34 6.90 66.68
C GLU A 283 21.27 8.43 66.53
N ASP A 284 22.28 9.18 66.97
CA ASP A 284 22.32 10.64 66.83
C ASP A 284 22.66 11.08 65.41
N CYS A 285 23.55 10.34 64.72
CA CYS A 285 23.82 10.54 63.30
C CYS A 285 22.55 10.27 62.45
N MET A 286 21.82 9.19 62.75
CA MET A 286 20.57 8.87 62.07
C MET A 286 19.44 9.89 62.35
N LYS A 287 19.39 10.49 63.55
CA LYS A 287 18.46 11.60 63.85
C LYS A 287 18.79 12.86 63.04
N ARG A 288 20.06 13.21 62.87
CA ARG A 288 20.50 14.35 62.04
C ARG A 288 20.17 14.17 60.56
N ILE A 289 20.43 13.00 60.00
CA ILE A 289 20.12 12.69 58.59
C ILE A 289 18.62 12.75 58.33
N LYS A 290 17.79 12.20 59.24
CA LYS A 290 16.32 12.30 59.15
C LYS A 290 15.82 13.74 59.32
N GLY A 291 16.46 14.55 60.17
CA GLY A 291 16.16 15.98 60.33
C GLY A 291 16.43 16.80 59.08
N GLN A 292 17.57 16.57 58.40
CA GLN A 292 17.92 17.26 57.15
C GLN A 292 17.04 16.83 55.95
N ALA A 293 16.61 15.57 55.91
CA ALA A 293 15.66 15.09 54.90
C ALA A 293 14.27 15.76 55.05
N LYS A 294 13.81 15.98 56.28
CA LYS A 294 12.56 16.71 56.56
C LYS A 294 12.66 18.19 56.22
N ALA A 295 13.82 18.82 56.44
CA ALA A 295 14.07 20.21 56.08
C ALA A 295 14.10 20.43 54.55
N LYS A 296 14.60 19.46 53.76
CA LYS A 296 14.58 19.53 52.29
C LYS A 296 13.20 19.30 51.67
N GLN A 297 12.31 18.54 52.32
CA GLN A 297 10.92 18.38 51.87
C GLN A 297 10.06 19.64 52.10
N LEU A 298 10.40 20.49 53.07
CA LEU A 298 9.69 21.74 53.36
C LEU A 298 10.10 22.92 52.45
N VAL A 299 11.19 22.80 51.67
CA VAL A 299 11.67 23.85 50.75
C VAL A 299 11.06 23.71 49.34
N TRP A 300 10.31 22.64 49.06
CA TRP A 300 9.57 22.41 47.82
C TRP A 300 8.09 22.13 48.12
N GLY A 301 7.48 23.02 48.89
CA GLY A 301 6.03 23.23 48.95
C GLY A 301 5.72 24.59 48.34
#